data_AF-A0A494WCV9-F1
#
_entry.id   AF-A0A494WCV9-F1
#
_cell.length_a   1.000
_cell.length_b   1.000
_cell.length_c   1.000
_cell.angle_alpha   90.00
_cell.angle_beta   90.00
_cell.angle_gamma   90.00
#
_symmetry.space_group_name_H-M   'P 1'
#
loop_
_entity.id
_entity.type
_entity.pdbx_description
1 polymer ?
#
loop_
_entity_poly.entity_id
_entity_poly.type
_entity_poly.pdbx_seq_one_letter_code
_entity_poly.pdbx_strand_id
1 'polypeptide(L)'
;MGPRIFLDELIQARGETYAGISHLLGRNSAYIQQYVKRGTPASLSARDQDILARYFGMPADFLRPTTASSKTSVNDQAIAHVRAAISACEALQLGYVVTALERALKLLESNERIVTRRPS
;
A
#
# COMPACT_ATOMS: atom_id res chain seq x y z
N MET A 1 -0.97 6.71 -12.04
CA MET A 1 -1.62 7.99 -11.68
C MET A 1 -1.65 8.13 -10.17
N GLY A 2 -1.51 9.34 -9.64
CA GLY A 2 -1.62 9.60 -8.20
C GLY A 2 -3.07 9.79 -7.75
N PRO A 3 -3.37 9.63 -6.44
CA PRO A 3 -4.74 9.67 -5.90
C PRO A 3 -5.46 11.02 -6.15
N ARG A 4 -4.71 12.13 -6.25
CA ARG A 4 -5.27 13.46 -6.56
C ARG A 4 -5.80 13.56 -7.98
N ILE A 5 -5.02 13.07 -8.96
CA ILE A 5 -5.38 13.10 -10.37
C ILE A 5 -6.60 12.20 -10.58
N PHE A 6 -6.57 11.01 -9.99
CA PHE A 6 -7.68 10.07 -10.05
C PHE A 6 -8.98 10.64 -9.46
N LEU A 7 -8.91 11.30 -8.30
CA LEU A 7 -10.07 11.97 -7.71
C LEU A 7 -10.58 13.14 -8.58
N ASP A 8 -9.67 13.91 -9.20
CA ASP A 8 -10.07 15.00 -10.11
C ASP A 8 -10.87 14.44 -11.30
N GLU A 9 -10.34 13.40 -11.94
CA GLU A 9 -10.99 12.73 -13.08
C GLU A 9 -12.36 12.16 -12.73
N LEU A 10 -12.50 11.51 -11.56
CA LEU A 10 -13.79 10.98 -11.10
C LEU A 10 -14.84 12.08 -10.88
N ILE A 11 -14.43 13.20 -10.31
CA ILE A 11 -15.30 14.35 -10.07
C ILE A 11 -15.78 14.92 -11.40
N GLN A 12 -14.87 15.11 -12.37
CA GLN A 12 -15.23 15.59 -13.70
C GLN A 12 -16.11 14.59 -14.47
N ALA A 13 -15.78 13.29 -14.43
CA ALA A 13 -16.52 12.25 -15.12
C ALA A 13 -17.97 12.12 -14.65
N ARG A 14 -18.24 12.44 -13.37
CA ARG A 14 -19.60 12.47 -12.81
C ARG A 14 -20.29 13.83 -12.90
N GLY A 15 -19.63 14.86 -13.44
CA GLY A 15 -20.18 16.22 -13.47
C GLY A 15 -20.32 16.87 -12.09
N GLU A 16 -19.55 16.41 -11.12
CA GLU A 16 -19.58 16.88 -9.74
C GLU A 16 -18.70 18.12 -9.55
N THR A 17 -18.94 18.84 -8.46
CA THR A 17 -18.11 20.00 -8.09
C THR A 17 -17.26 19.70 -6.86
N TYR A 18 -16.07 20.28 -6.75
CA TYR A 18 -15.24 20.14 -5.55
C TYR A 18 -15.96 20.60 -4.27
N ALA A 19 -16.80 21.63 -4.38
CA ALA A 19 -17.62 22.10 -3.27
C ALA A 19 -18.65 21.04 -2.85
N GLY A 20 -19.37 20.44 -3.80
CA GLY A 20 -20.32 19.36 -3.54
C GLY A 20 -19.68 18.17 -2.85
N ILE A 21 -18.53 17.71 -3.34
CA ILE A 21 -17.78 16.61 -2.71
C ILE A 21 -17.26 17.02 -1.32
N SER A 22 -16.84 18.27 -1.13
CA SER A 22 -16.42 18.74 0.20
C SER A 22 -17.58 18.75 1.20
N HIS A 23 -18.78 19.12 0.76
CA HIS A 23 -19.99 19.06 1.57
C HIS A 23 -20.42 17.62 1.88
N LEU A 24 -20.30 16.69 0.94
CA LEU A 24 -20.51 15.25 1.17
C LEU A 24 -19.63 14.73 2.31
N LEU A 25 -18.41 15.25 2.44
CA LEU A 25 -17.47 14.92 3.52
C LEU A 25 -17.73 15.67 4.83
N GLY A 26 -18.72 16.56 4.89
CA GLY A 26 -18.96 17.44 6.03
C GLY A 26 -17.81 18.43 6.28
N ARG A 27 -17.09 18.83 5.22
CA ARG A 27 -15.96 19.76 5.27
C ARG A 27 -16.32 21.10 4.63
N ASN A 28 -15.44 22.09 4.79
CA ASN A 28 -15.53 23.37 4.08
C ASN A 28 -15.43 23.14 2.55
N SER A 29 -16.19 23.88 1.75
CA SER A 29 -16.27 23.80 0.28
C SER A 29 -14.91 23.83 -0.45
N ALA A 30 -13.89 24.44 0.14
CA ALA A 30 -12.54 24.49 -0.43
C ALA A 30 -11.70 23.21 -0.19
N TYR A 31 -12.14 22.28 0.65
CA TYR A 31 -11.31 21.17 1.15
C TYR A 31 -10.77 20.28 0.03
N ILE A 32 -11.65 19.77 -0.85
CA ILE A 32 -11.23 18.92 -1.97
C ILE A 32 -10.43 19.72 -3.01
N GLN A 33 -10.80 20.97 -3.25
CA GLN A 33 -10.03 21.84 -4.16
C GLN A 33 -8.59 22.04 -3.66
N GLN A 34 -8.40 22.23 -2.35
CA GLN A 34 -7.07 22.34 -1.74
C GLN A 34 -6.30 21.01 -1.86
N TYR A 35 -6.94 19.87 -1.58
CA TYR A 35 -6.31 18.56 -1.70
C TYR A 35 -5.83 18.28 -3.14
N VAL A 36 -6.68 18.53 -4.13
CA VAL A 36 -6.40 18.23 -5.54
C VAL A 36 -5.44 19.25 -6.16
N LYS A 37 -5.70 20.55 -6.01
CA LYS A 37 -4.94 21.61 -6.71
C LYS A 37 -3.74 22.12 -5.93
N ARG A 38 -3.85 22.23 -4.60
CA ARG A 38 -2.76 22.73 -3.73
C ARG A 38 -1.95 21.61 -3.09
N GLY A 39 -2.45 20.39 -3.09
CA GLY A 39 -1.80 19.24 -2.47
C GLY A 39 -1.86 19.22 -0.94
N THR A 40 -2.70 20.07 -0.33
CA THR A 40 -2.85 20.20 1.12
C THR A 40 -4.30 19.93 1.51
N PRO A 41 -4.57 19.02 2.46
CA PRO A 41 -3.61 18.17 3.17
C PRO A 41 -2.89 17.18 2.26
N ALA A 42 -1.76 16.62 2.70
CA ALA A 42 -0.97 15.68 1.89
C ALA A 42 -1.76 14.39 1.55
N SER A 43 -2.67 13.97 2.44
CA SER A 43 -3.57 12.85 2.27
C SER A 43 -4.95 13.15 2.87
N LEU A 44 -5.99 12.49 2.34
CA LEU A 44 -7.32 12.49 2.92
C LEU A 44 -7.36 11.57 4.14
N SER A 45 -8.23 11.84 5.11
CA SER A 45 -8.41 10.95 6.26
C SER A 45 -9.00 9.61 5.82
N ALA A 46 -8.76 8.54 6.58
CA ALA A 46 -9.30 7.21 6.27
C ALA A 46 -10.84 7.20 6.19
N ARG A 47 -11.50 8.01 7.02
CA ARG A 47 -12.96 8.21 6.99
C ARG A 47 -13.40 8.88 5.69
N ASP A 48 -12.72 9.94 5.28
CA ASP A 48 -13.07 10.68 4.06
C ASP A 48 -12.84 9.79 2.82
N GLN A 49 -11.77 8.99 2.82
CA GLN A 49 -11.52 7.99 1.77
C GLN A 49 -12.62 6.94 1.66
N ASP A 50 -13.12 6.41 2.79
CA ASP A 50 -14.22 5.43 2.80
C ASP A 50 -15.54 6.03 2.29
N ILE A 51 -15.84 7.28 2.66
CA ILE A 51 -17.03 7.98 2.16
C ILE A 51 -16.95 8.16 0.63
N LEU A 52 -15.81 8.62 0.13
CA LEU A 52 -15.60 8.79 -1.32
C LEU A 52 -15.65 7.44 -2.05
N ALA A 53 -15.06 6.39 -1.48
CA ALA A 53 -15.09 5.04 -2.03
C ALA A 53 -16.53 4.55 -2.23
N ARG A 54 -17.37 4.69 -1.20
CA ARG A 54 -18.80 4.34 -1.26
C ARG A 54 -19.57 5.23 -2.24
N TYR A 55 -19.32 6.53 -2.25
CA TYR A 55 -19.99 7.47 -3.15
C TYR A 55 -19.69 7.16 -4.61
N PHE A 56 -18.42 6.93 -4.94
CA PHE A 56 -17.98 6.63 -6.31
C PHE A 56 -18.13 5.15 -6.69
N GLY A 57 -18.51 4.27 -5.76
CA GLY A 57 -18.67 2.83 -6.02
C GLY A 57 -17.35 2.13 -6.32
N MET A 58 -16.28 2.53 -5.64
CA MET A 58 -14.91 2.03 -5.87
C MET A 58 -14.25 1.58 -4.56
N PRO A 59 -13.19 0.75 -4.62
CA PRO A 59 -12.42 0.39 -3.42
C PRO A 59 -11.67 1.59 -2.82
N ALA A 60 -11.61 1.69 -1.49
CA ALA A 60 -10.97 2.81 -0.80
C ALA A 60 -9.45 2.90 -1.01
N ASP A 61 -8.80 1.79 -1.39
CA ASP A 61 -7.36 1.73 -1.60
C ASP A 61 -6.88 2.57 -2.80
N PHE A 62 -7.77 2.91 -3.74
CA PHE A 62 -7.43 3.77 -4.88
C PHE A 62 -7.19 5.25 -4.49
N LEU A 63 -7.75 5.70 -3.36
CA LEU A 63 -7.55 7.07 -2.85
C LEU A 63 -6.48 7.15 -1.75
N ARG A 64 -5.97 6.00 -1.30
CA ARG A 64 -4.88 5.95 -0.34
C ARG A 64 -3.58 6.32 -1.05
N PRO A 65 -2.73 7.14 -0.42
CA PRO A 65 -1.34 7.20 -0.85
C PRO A 65 -0.78 5.78 -0.81
N THR A 66 0.01 5.38 -1.82
CA THR A 66 0.69 4.06 -1.91
C THR A 66 1.64 3.75 -0.73
N THR A 67 1.59 4.50 0.37
CA THR A 67 2.39 4.26 1.58
C THR A 67 1.83 3.19 2.52
N ALA A 68 0.85 2.39 2.09
CA ALA A 68 0.42 1.21 2.83
C ALA A 68 -0.12 0.10 1.91
N SER A 69 0.73 -0.40 1.00
CA SER A 69 0.76 -1.85 0.88
C SER A 69 1.26 -2.37 2.23
N SER A 70 0.44 -3.18 2.89
CA SER A 70 0.75 -3.87 4.15
C SER A 70 2.22 -4.29 4.22
N LYS A 71 2.88 -3.90 5.32
CA LYS A 71 4.28 -4.23 5.64
C LYS A 71 4.52 -5.74 5.66
N THR A 72 4.77 -6.30 4.50
CA THR A 72 5.59 -7.49 4.35
C THR A 72 6.40 -7.17 3.11
N SER A 73 7.67 -6.84 3.31
CA SER A 73 8.60 -6.79 2.19
C SER A 73 8.40 -8.06 1.38
N VAL A 74 8.46 -8.00 0.05
CA VAL A 74 8.43 -9.22 -0.78
C VAL A 74 9.46 -10.24 -0.26
N ASN A 75 10.55 -9.75 0.35
CA ASN A 75 11.52 -10.56 1.06
C ASN A 75 11.01 -11.14 2.38
N ASP A 76 10.29 -10.38 3.22
CA ASP A 76 9.68 -10.90 4.46
C ASP A 76 8.71 -12.05 4.16
N GLN A 77 7.93 -11.91 3.07
CA GLN A 77 6.98 -12.94 2.65
C GLN A 77 7.71 -14.17 2.11
N ALA A 78 8.78 -13.97 1.34
CA ALA A 78 9.63 -15.05 0.86
C ALA A 78 10.33 -15.79 2.02
N ILE A 79 10.85 -15.06 3.01
CA ILE A 79 11.47 -15.61 4.22
C ILE A 79 10.46 -16.45 5.00
N ALA A 80 9.25 -15.95 5.20
CA ALA A 80 8.18 -16.69 5.89
C ALA A 80 7.83 -18.01 5.16
N HIS A 81 7.70 -17.98 3.83
CA HIS A 81 7.44 -19.18 3.03
C HIS A 81 8.59 -20.19 3.09
N VAL A 82 9.85 -19.74 3.02
CA VAL A 82 11.02 -20.64 3.11
C VAL A 82 11.10 -21.28 4.50
N ARG A 83 10.84 -20.53 5.59
CA ARG A 83 10.78 -21.08 6.96
C ARG A 83 9.69 -22.13 7.12
N ALA A 84 8.51 -21.88 6.55
CA ALA A 84 7.43 -22.86 6.55
C ALA A 84 7.78 -24.13 5.74
N ALA A 85 8.44 -23.98 4.59
CA ALA A 85 8.91 -25.09 3.78
C ALA A 85 9.99 -25.94 4.49
N ILE A 86 10.90 -25.29 5.23
CA ILE A 86 11.89 -26.00 6.07
C ILE A 86 11.17 -26.84 7.13
N SER A 87 10.23 -26.25 7.87
CA SER A 87 9.49 -26.95 8.92
C SER A 87 8.71 -28.16 8.36
N ALA A 88 8.13 -28.02 7.17
CA ALA A 88 7.45 -29.12 6.49
C ALA A 88 8.42 -30.22 6.02
N CYS A 89 9.59 -29.86 5.52
CA CYS A 89 10.61 -30.82 5.08
C CYS A 89 11.24 -31.57 6.27
N GLU A 90 11.42 -30.92 7.41
CA GLU A 90 11.84 -31.55 8.67
C GLU A 90 10.83 -32.61 9.13
N ALA A 91 9.54 -32.29 9.10
CA ALA A 91 8.47 -33.22 9.46
C ALA A 91 8.40 -34.46 8.56
N LEU A 92 8.82 -34.33 7.30
CA LEU A 92 8.87 -35.41 6.31
C LEU A 92 10.24 -36.13 6.25
N GLN A 93 11.18 -35.80 7.15
CA GLN A 93 12.55 -36.32 7.18
C GLN A 93 13.34 -36.15 5.87
N LEU A 94 13.04 -35.10 5.09
CA LEU A 94 13.70 -34.80 3.81
C LEU A 94 14.99 -34.00 4.02
N GLY A 95 15.96 -34.58 4.73
CA GLY A 95 17.16 -33.88 5.21
C GLY A 95 17.98 -33.14 4.14
N TYR A 96 18.06 -33.66 2.91
CA TYR A 96 18.77 -33.00 1.81
C TYR A 96 18.11 -31.67 1.39
N VAL A 97 16.77 -31.60 1.42
CA VAL A 97 15.99 -30.43 1.00
C VAL A 97 16.06 -29.32 2.06
N VAL A 98 16.07 -29.68 3.34
CA VAL A 98 16.22 -28.75 4.46
C VAL A 98 17.51 -27.94 4.34
N THR A 99 18.65 -28.61 4.14
CA THR A 99 19.95 -27.94 4.02
C THR A 99 20.02 -26.97 2.82
N ALA A 100 19.36 -27.29 1.70
CA ALA A 100 19.28 -26.40 0.55
C ALA A 100 18.46 -25.13 0.86
N LEU A 101 17.35 -25.27 1.59
CA LEU A 101 16.48 -24.17 1.99
C LEU A 101 17.15 -23.25 3.03
N GLU A 102 17.88 -23.79 3.99
CA GLU A 102 18.65 -23.00 4.97
C GLU A 102 19.70 -22.10 4.29
N ARG A 103 20.37 -22.61 3.25
CA ARG A 103 21.33 -21.81 2.46
C ARG A 103 20.65 -20.67 1.70
N ALA A 104 19.48 -20.94 1.11
CA ALA A 104 18.69 -19.91 0.42
C ALA A 104 18.21 -18.82 1.39
N LEU A 105 17.75 -19.20 2.59
CA LEU A 105 17.35 -18.26 3.64
C LEU A 105 18.50 -17.33 4.04
N LYS A 106 19.70 -17.89 4.25
CA LYS A 106 20.90 -17.11 4.61
C LYS A 106 21.31 -16.09 3.55
N LEU A 107 21.10 -16.39 2.27
CA LEU A 107 21.38 -15.44 1.17
C LEU A 107 20.36 -14.29 1.14
N LEU A 108 19.09 -14.59 1.38
CA LEU A 108 18.03 -13.57 1.45
C LEU A 108 18.26 -12.62 2.64
N GLU A 109 18.54 -13.15 3.82
CA GLU A 109 18.85 -12.36 5.02
C GLU A 109 20.12 -11.50 4.87
N SER A 110 21.10 -11.97 4.07
CA SER A 110 22.33 -11.22 3.79
C SER A 110 22.12 -10.06 2.81
N ASN A 111 21.15 -10.17 1.90
CA ASN A 111 20.88 -9.14 0.90
C ASN A 111 20.26 -7.87 1.53
N GLU A 112 19.47 -8.01 2.60
CA GLU A 112 18.91 -6.89 3.36
C GLU A 112 19.97 -6.03 4.07
N ARG A 113 21.12 -6.62 4.45
CA ARG A 113 22.23 -5.90 5.06
C ARG A 113 23.04 -5.03 4.09
N ILE A 114 22.99 -5.33 2.79
CA ILE A 114 23.72 -4.57 1.76
C ILE A 114 22.92 -3.32 1.36
N VAL A 115 21.59 -3.43 1.27
CA VAL A 115 20.71 -2.30 0.89
C VAL A 115 20.65 -1.21 1.97
N THR A 116 20.87 -1.56 3.24
CA THR A 116 20.88 -0.61 4.38
C THR A 116 22.22 0.11 4.58
N ARG A 117 23.28 -0.23 3.83
CA ARG A 117 24.58 0.46 3.86
C ARG A 117 24.81 1.25 2.56
N ARG A 118 24.03 2.30 2.32
CA ARG A 118 24.40 3.34 1.34
C ARG A 118 25.01 4.51 2.12
N PRO A 119 26.29 4.88 1.91
CA PRO A 119 26.89 6.02 2.60
C PRO A 119 26.28 7.34 2.12
N SER A 120 26.13 8.28 3.05
CA SER A 120 25.69 9.66 2.86
C SER A 120 26.58 10.46 1.92
#